data_AF-A0A1M6WGE7-F1
#
_entry.id   AF-A0A1M6WGE7-F1
#
_cell.length_a   1.000
_cell.length_b   1.000
_cell.length_c   1.000
_cell.angle_alpha   90.00
_cell.angle_beta   90.00
_cell.angle_gamma   90.00
#
_symmetry.space_group_name_H-M   'P 1'
#
loop_
_entity.id
_entity.type
_entity.pdbx_description
1 polymer ?
#
loop_
_entity_poly.entity_id
_entity_poly.type
_entity_poly.pdbx_seq_one_letter_code
_entity_poly.pdbx_strand_id
1 'polypeptide(L)'
;MSTFMPERPVDTDAEPETTPAAPVRPMPTKADAPEIRAIAEAYSGDCMIDEVTTTSGGTLVRYDRRFGKSPAPALEAVGYTTVDLRKGLLLVTGAVDQVARLEAQISALRAERERLLEQQTGAPF
;
A
#
# COMPACT_ATOMS: atom_id res chain seq x y z
N MET A 1 -6.09 -55.33 29.60
CA MET A 1 -6.86 -54.08 29.78
C MET A 1 -6.24 -53.03 28.90
N SER A 2 -6.85 -52.78 27.73
CA SER A 2 -6.36 -51.82 26.73
C SER A 2 -7.33 -50.65 26.71
N THR A 3 -6.91 -49.49 27.20
CA THR A 3 -7.74 -48.27 27.24
C THR A 3 -7.60 -47.56 25.90
N PHE A 4 -8.59 -47.73 25.03
CA PHE A 4 -8.77 -46.99 23.79
C PHE A 4 -9.28 -45.58 24.15
N MET A 5 -8.46 -44.55 23.91
CA MET A 5 -8.88 -43.14 23.98
C MET A 5 -9.49 -42.76 22.63
N PRO A 6 -10.71 -42.19 22.58
CA PRO A 6 -11.29 -41.73 21.32
C PRO A 6 -10.59 -40.45 20.84
N GLU A 7 -10.20 -40.45 19.57
CA GLU A 7 -9.70 -39.27 18.86
C GLU A 7 -10.77 -38.16 18.90
N ARG A 8 -10.40 -36.98 19.38
CA ARG A 8 -11.26 -35.80 19.31
C ARG A 8 -11.46 -35.43 17.83
N PRO A 9 -12.69 -35.15 17.39
CA PRO A 9 -12.91 -34.59 16.05
C PRO A 9 -12.24 -33.21 15.97
N VAL A 10 -11.49 -33.01 14.88
CA VAL A 10 -10.96 -31.72 14.48
C VAL A 10 -12.15 -30.87 14.04
N ASP A 11 -12.65 -30.07 14.98
CA ASP A 11 -13.66 -29.06 14.68
C ASP A 11 -13.05 -28.01 13.74
N THR A 12 -13.64 -27.98 12.54
CA THR A 12 -14.18 -26.79 11.88
C THR A 12 -13.18 -25.70 11.50
N ASP A 13 -12.99 -25.61 10.18
CA ASP A 13 -12.67 -24.40 9.41
C ASP A 13 -12.47 -23.14 10.26
N ALA A 14 -11.20 -22.86 10.57
CA ALA A 14 -10.79 -21.48 10.78
C ALA A 14 -11.00 -20.75 9.45
N GLU A 15 -12.21 -20.22 9.24
CA GLU A 15 -12.42 -19.14 8.29
C GLU A 15 -11.30 -18.12 8.54
N PRO A 16 -10.50 -17.73 7.53
CA PRO A 16 -9.51 -16.71 7.74
C PRO A 16 -10.25 -15.49 8.23
N GLU A 17 -10.00 -15.11 9.49
CA GLU A 17 -10.46 -13.86 10.08
C GLU A 17 -10.17 -12.79 9.04
N THR A 18 -11.23 -12.37 8.34
CA THR A 18 -11.15 -11.33 7.34
C THR A 18 -10.96 -10.08 8.15
N THR A 19 -9.68 -9.82 8.48
CA THR A 19 -9.22 -8.56 9.04
C THR A 19 -9.91 -7.49 8.21
N PRO A 20 -10.76 -6.62 8.81
CA PRO A 20 -11.51 -5.65 8.05
C PRO A 20 -10.52 -4.88 7.20
N ALA A 21 -10.64 -5.00 5.88
CA ALA A 21 -9.78 -4.31 4.93
C ALA A 21 -9.79 -2.83 5.34
N ALA A 22 -8.62 -2.29 5.66
CA ALA A 22 -8.51 -0.91 6.15
C ALA A 22 -9.28 0.03 5.20
N PRO A 23 -10.03 1.00 5.74
CA PRO A 23 -10.92 1.85 4.95
C PRO A 23 -10.12 2.62 3.89
N VAL A 24 -10.24 2.17 2.65
CA VAL A 24 -9.50 2.67 1.47
C VAL A 24 -9.76 4.17 1.28
N ARG A 25 -8.74 5.02 1.49
CA ARG A 25 -8.86 6.49 1.34
C ARG A 25 -8.49 6.97 -0.07
N PRO A 26 -9.15 8.01 -0.60
CA PRO A 26 -8.80 8.61 -1.89
C PRO A 26 -7.42 9.29 -1.85
N MET A 27 -6.90 9.70 -3.01
CA MET A 27 -5.62 10.40 -3.12
C MET A 27 -5.58 11.62 -2.18
N PRO A 28 -4.57 11.77 -1.33
CA PRO A 28 -4.45 12.94 -0.49
C PRO A 28 -4.17 14.16 -1.36
N THR A 29 -4.97 15.17 -1.10
CA THR A 29 -4.88 16.51 -1.66
C THR A 29 -4.21 17.43 -0.66
N LYS A 30 -4.03 18.72 -1.03
CA LYS A 30 -3.45 19.72 -0.13
C LYS A 30 -4.28 19.91 1.15
N ALA A 31 -5.57 19.60 1.12
CA ALA A 31 -6.44 19.67 2.29
C ALA A 31 -6.12 18.58 3.33
N ASP A 32 -5.58 17.44 2.89
CA ASP A 32 -5.26 16.28 3.73
C ASP A 32 -3.87 16.36 4.37
N ALA A 33 -3.01 17.27 3.89
CA ALA A 33 -1.67 17.50 4.43
C ALA A 33 -1.61 17.74 5.95
N PRO A 34 -2.47 18.59 6.56
CA PRO A 34 -2.49 18.76 8.02
C PRO A 34 -2.94 17.49 8.76
N GLU A 35 -3.88 16.72 8.21
CA GLU A 35 -4.32 15.45 8.82
C GLU A 35 -3.21 14.40 8.77
N ILE A 36 -2.56 14.25 7.62
CA ILE A 36 -1.41 13.33 7.43
C ILE A 36 -0.28 13.69 8.38
N ARG A 37 0.02 14.99 8.53
CA ARG A 37 1.01 15.46 9.50
C ARG A 37 0.62 15.06 10.92
N ALA A 38 -0.61 15.35 11.34
CA ALA A 38 -1.07 15.05 12.69
C ALA A 38 -1.04 13.55 13.01
N ILE A 39 -1.43 12.69 12.07
CA ILE A 39 -1.36 11.23 12.24
C ILE A 39 0.09 10.76 12.35
N ALA A 40 0.97 11.28 11.48
CA ALA A 40 2.37 10.93 11.48
C ALA A 40 3.07 11.39 12.77
N GLU A 41 2.80 12.60 13.25
CA GLU A 41 3.30 13.15 14.51
C GLU A 41 2.78 12.37 15.72
N ALA A 42 1.47 12.09 15.79
CA ALA A 42 0.88 11.34 16.90
C ALA A 42 1.47 9.93 17.05
N TYR A 43 1.88 9.29 15.95
CA TYR A 43 2.45 7.94 15.98
C TYR A 43 3.98 7.93 16.14
N SER A 44 4.69 8.80 15.41
CA SER A 44 6.15 8.85 15.40
C SER A 44 6.72 9.70 16.53
N GLY A 45 5.94 10.63 17.08
CA GLY A 45 6.35 11.70 17.99
C GLY A 45 6.42 13.05 17.29
N ASP A 46 5.92 14.11 17.94
CA ASP A 46 5.73 15.46 17.36
C ASP A 46 6.99 16.10 16.75
N CYS A 47 8.19 15.68 17.16
CA CYS A 47 9.46 16.24 16.69
C CYS A 47 10.07 15.46 15.51
N MET A 48 9.36 14.48 14.96
CA MET A 48 9.93 13.53 14.01
C MET A 48 9.62 13.82 12.55
N ILE A 49 8.63 14.67 12.28
CA ILE A 49 8.18 15.00 10.93
C ILE A 49 8.78 16.34 10.52
N ASP A 50 9.83 16.31 9.69
CA ASP A 50 10.49 17.52 9.24
C ASP A 50 9.62 18.33 8.28
N GLU A 51 8.94 17.64 7.36
CA GLU A 51 8.31 18.27 6.22
C GLU A 51 7.19 17.40 5.65
N VAL A 52 6.06 18.03 5.32
CA VAL A 52 4.96 17.39 4.61
C VAL A 52 4.65 18.22 3.37
N THR A 53 4.86 17.65 2.19
CA THR A 53 4.69 18.33 0.89
C THR A 53 3.73 17.55 0.02
N THR A 54 2.58 18.16 -0.33
CA THR A 54 1.64 17.56 -1.27
C THR A 54 1.99 17.90 -2.70
N THR A 55 2.09 16.85 -3.52
CA THR A 55 2.31 16.90 -4.96
C THR A 55 1.08 16.37 -5.70
N SER A 56 1.04 16.51 -7.03
CA SER A 56 -0.02 15.89 -7.85
C SER A 56 -0.04 14.36 -7.75
N GLY A 57 1.06 13.73 -7.34
CA GLY A 57 1.21 12.29 -7.16
C GLY A 57 0.99 11.79 -5.72
N GLY A 58 0.52 12.64 -4.80
CA GLY A 58 0.31 12.31 -3.40
C GLY A 58 1.15 13.18 -2.47
N THR A 59 1.18 12.83 -1.19
CA THR A 59 1.84 13.60 -0.13
C THR A 59 3.17 12.97 0.27
N LEU A 60 4.26 13.72 0.15
CA LEU A 60 5.57 13.34 0.65
C LEU A 60 5.70 13.74 2.11
N VAL A 61 6.11 12.80 2.97
CA VAL A 61 6.38 13.00 4.39
C VAL A 61 7.85 12.72 4.64
N ARG A 62 8.62 13.76 4.97
CA ARG A 62 10.00 13.60 5.44
C ARG A 62 10.00 13.46 6.96
N TYR A 63 10.67 12.43 7.45
CA TYR A 63 10.78 12.14 8.87
C TYR A 63 12.19 11.67 9.24
N ASP A 64 12.65 12.01 10.44
CA ASP A 64 13.93 11.54 10.93
C ASP A 64 13.80 10.08 11.42
N ARG A 65 14.63 9.17 10.90
CA ARG A 65 14.65 7.77 11.35
C ARG A 65 15.50 7.55 12.60
N ARG A 66 16.33 8.52 12.97
CA ARG A 66 17.30 8.38 14.08
C ARG A 66 16.63 8.38 15.45
N PHE A 67 15.46 9.00 15.56
CA PHE A 67 14.85 9.27 16.87
C PHE A 67 13.44 8.65 17.04
N GLY A 68 12.91 7.91 16.06
CA GLY A 68 11.53 7.43 16.14
C GLY A 68 11.12 6.34 15.15
N LYS A 69 9.85 5.91 15.29
CA LYS A 69 9.23 4.87 14.46
C LYS A 69 8.77 5.45 13.13
N SER A 70 8.78 4.61 12.08
CA SER A 70 8.21 4.98 10.79
C SER A 70 6.72 5.35 10.94
N PRO A 71 6.24 6.46 10.34
CA PRO A 71 4.82 6.81 10.37
C PRO A 71 3.96 5.93 9.45
N ALA A 72 4.59 5.08 8.61
CA ALA A 72 3.90 4.21 7.64
C ALA A 72 2.76 3.37 8.25
N PRO A 73 2.95 2.64 9.38
CA PRO A 73 1.89 1.79 9.91
C PRO A 73 0.64 2.56 10.36
N ALA A 74 0.81 3.79 10.87
CA ALA A 74 -0.32 4.61 11.28
C ALA A 74 -1.10 5.15 10.08
N LEU A 75 -0.38 5.57 9.04
CA LEU A 75 -1.01 6.04 7.81
C LEU A 75 -1.72 4.90 7.07
N GLU A 76 -1.15 3.70 7.08
CA GLU A 76 -1.77 2.48 6.55
C GLU A 76 -3.02 2.06 7.34
N ALA A 77 -2.99 2.16 8.67
CA ALA A 77 -4.15 1.88 9.51
C ALA A 77 -5.33 2.83 9.24
N VAL A 78 -5.04 4.07 8.85
CA VAL A 78 -6.05 5.07 8.46
C VAL A 78 -6.49 4.90 7.00
N GLY A 79 -5.85 3.99 6.25
CA GLY A 79 -6.24 3.60 4.90
C GLY A 79 -5.53 4.33 3.77
N TYR A 80 -4.41 5.00 4.08
CA TYR A 80 -3.50 5.48 3.06
C TYR A 80 -2.51 4.40 2.65
N THR A 81 -2.09 4.43 1.39
CA THR A 81 -1.00 3.58 0.92
C THR A 81 0.31 4.33 1.09
N THR A 82 1.33 3.66 1.65
CA THR A 82 2.63 4.30 1.83
C THR A 82 3.74 3.58 1.06
N VAL A 83 4.68 4.35 0.52
CA VAL A 83 5.86 3.86 -0.20
C VAL A 83 7.09 4.55 0.36
N ASP A 84 8.01 3.79 0.95
CA ASP A 84 9.31 4.32 1.39
C ASP A 84 10.18 4.56 0.14
N LEU A 85 10.40 5.82 -0.22
CA LEU A 85 11.16 6.18 -1.41
C LEU A 85 12.66 6.16 -1.13
N ARG A 86 13.07 6.66 0.05
CA ARG A 86 14.46 6.78 0.52
C ARG A 86 14.47 6.90 2.04
N LYS A 87 15.64 6.67 2.67
CA LYS A 87 15.82 6.78 4.14
C LYS A 87 15.26 8.11 4.70
N GLY A 88 14.08 8.04 5.32
CA GLY A 88 13.41 9.18 5.95
C GLY A 88 12.46 9.95 5.04
N LEU A 89 12.09 9.40 3.87
CA LEU A 89 11.13 9.99 2.95
C LEU A 89 10.06 8.97 2.56
N LEU A 90 8.84 9.23 3.00
CA LEU A 90 7.67 8.41 2.75
C LEU A 90 6.75 9.11 1.74
N LEU A 91 6.31 8.39 0.71
CA LEU A 91 5.23 8.84 -0.15
C LEU A 91 3.92 8.24 0.35
N VAL A 92 2.99 9.12 0.73
CA VAL A 92 1.63 8.81 1.14
C VAL A 92 0.74 9.07 -0.06
N THR A 93 0.22 8.01 -0.65
CA THR A 93 -0.82 8.10 -1.66
C THR A 93 -2.15 7.71 -1.04
N GLY A 94 -3.23 8.04 -1.72
CA GLY A 94 -4.47 7.35 -1.45
C GLY A 94 -4.27 5.91 -1.87
N ALA A 95 -5.29 5.10 -1.64
CA ALA A 95 -5.59 4.10 -2.63
C ALA A 95 -5.99 4.81 -3.94
N VAL A 96 -5.03 5.42 -4.62
CA VAL A 96 -5.11 5.57 -6.07
C VAL A 96 -4.96 4.17 -6.59
N ASP A 97 -6.12 3.53 -6.62
CA ASP A 97 -6.56 2.56 -7.58
C ASP A 97 -5.36 1.76 -8.09
N GLN A 98 -4.75 0.97 -7.20
CA GLN A 98 -3.78 -0.03 -7.61
C GLN A 98 -4.37 -0.84 -8.76
N VAL A 99 -5.69 -1.03 -8.77
CA VAL A 99 -6.45 -1.54 -9.91
C VAL A 99 -6.29 -0.63 -11.14
N ALA A 100 -6.64 0.66 -11.15
CA ALA A 100 -6.39 1.51 -12.34
C ALA A 100 -4.91 1.58 -12.77
N ARG A 101 -3.95 1.55 -11.85
CA ARG A 101 -2.52 1.47 -12.18
C ARG A 101 -2.17 0.13 -12.83
N LEU A 102 -2.69 -0.98 -12.28
CA LEU A 102 -2.53 -2.32 -12.84
C LEU A 102 -3.23 -2.44 -14.19
N GLU A 103 -4.41 -1.86 -14.36
CA GLU A 103 -5.15 -1.80 -15.62
C GLU A 103 -4.40 -1.00 -16.69
N ALA A 104 -3.81 0.14 -16.33
CA ALA A 104 -2.94 0.90 -17.22
C ALA A 104 -1.70 0.09 -17.64
N GLN A 105 -1.09 -0.64 -16.70
CA GLN A 105 0.04 -1.53 -16.99
C GLN A 105 -0.36 -2.71 -17.88
N ILE A 106 -1.51 -3.33 -17.63
CA ILE A 106 -2.07 -4.41 -18.47
C ILE A 106 -2.33 -3.89 -19.88
N SER A 107 -2.91 -2.69 -20.01
CA SER A 107 -3.17 -2.05 -21.30
C SER A 107 -1.88 -1.82 -22.10
N ALA A 108 -0.85 -1.27 -21.45
CA ALA A 108 0.46 -1.05 -22.07
C ALA A 108 1.13 -2.36 -22.50
N LEU A 109 1.08 -3.40 -21.66
CA LEU A 109 1.63 -4.72 -21.98
C LEU A 109 0.87 -5.41 -23.12
N ARG A 110 -0.45 -5.23 -23.21
CA ARG A 110 -1.26 -5.75 -24.32
C ARG A 110 -0.89 -5.08 -25.65
N ALA A 111 -0.72 -3.75 -25.66
CA ALA A 111 -0.30 -3.02 -26.84
C ALA A 111 1.09 -3.48 -27.34
N GLU A 112 2.04 -3.70 -26.42
CA GLU A 112 3.36 -4.22 -26.81
C GLU A 112 3.29 -5.66 -27.32
N ARG A 113 2.44 -6.52 -26.73
CA ARG A 113 2.20 -7.87 -27.26
C ARG A 113 1.65 -7.84 -28.68
N GLU A 114 0.68 -6.97 -28.96
CA GLU A 114 0.09 -6.82 -30.30
C GLU A 114 1.13 -6.34 -31.32
N ARG A 115 1.92 -5.33 -30.94
CA ARG A 115 3.05 -4.86 -31.75
C ARG A 115 4.07 -5.97 -32.06
N LEU A 116 4.41 -6.80 -31.07
CA LEU A 116 5.34 -7.92 -31.27
C LEU A 116 4.75 -9.03 -32.16
N LEU A 117 3.44 -9.29 -32.06
CA LEU A 117 2.75 -10.24 -32.94
C LEU A 117 2.69 -9.74 -34.39
N GLU A 118 2.47 -8.44 -34.60
CA GLU A 118 2.54 -7.82 -35.92
C GLU A 118 3.96 -7.92 -36.52
N GLN A 119 5.00 -7.73 -35.71
CA GLN A 119 6.39 -7.91 -36.15
C GLN A 119 6.73 -9.36 -36.51
N GLN A 120 6.16 -10.33 -35.80
CA GLN A 120 6.34 -11.75 -36.10
C GLN A 120 5.54 -12.22 -37.32
N THR A 121 4.36 -11.66 -37.55
CA THR A 121 3.48 -12.01 -38.68
C THR A 121 3.86 -11.24 -39.95
N GLY A 122 4.50 -10.08 -39.80
CA GLY A 122 5.01 -9.24 -40.88
C GLY A 122 6.41 -9.59 -41.38
N ALA A 123 6.99 -10.72 -40.98
CA ALA A 123 8.24 -11.22 -41.56
C ALA A 123 7.95 -11.89 -42.92
N PRO A 124 8.29 -11.29 -44.07
CA PRO A 124 8.29 -12.02 -45.33
C PRO A 124 9.40 -13.08 -45.30
N PHE A 125 9.09 -14.26 -45.85
CA PHE A 125 10.09 -15.27 -46.22
C PHE A 125 11.14 -14.70 -47.17
#